data_AF-A0A950A0P0-F1
#
_entry.id   AF-A0A950A0P0-F1
#
_cell.length_a   1.000
_cell.length_b   1.000
_cell.length_c   1.000
_cell.angle_alpha   90.00
_cell.angle_beta   90.00
_cell.angle_gamma   90.00
#
_symmetry.space_group_name_H-M   'P 1'
#
loop_
_entity.id
_entity.type
_entity.pdbx_description
1 polymer ?
#
loop_
_entity_poly.entity_id
_entity_poly.type
_entity_poly.pdbx_seq_one_letter_code
_entity_poly.pdbx_strand_id
1 'polypeptide(L)'
;MLERFLTAVLSDPALLAVIRETATRRRANFVAHLRKALGGVRGDVAYVDVGFSGANQEKLQALIDAEGLDVRLHGLYVMADPCPPERVLRGQLIEGFLGSPGDPLPLETEALDRNRLLLELLLLSEDGSTLGIGDDGRPVSAPNIEPERQLVQRRAVHDGIRAYQRHASGYALAGDAQPILTVDGAVGRRIIERFLVEPTLEEARTFAGWVAEDDYNSLEPSPLVPVQDPVLRRLTGPQLAEQPADRVLWPAGANALWQDPLAEAARCTLSQAGTMRVQLNRSVRAPATAVVPLKLGRDGVLIGSISGEGDDLTGVTVFPVLIDGLLRLDALRLSLISRSSGWRSEIWSWSAGDDPAALPMAQCAWVAQDILNVDSESAFVITLASPLPPGSLIQVELHGGFLPGVDVAPRITQTPQGTTISCPPA
;
A
#
# COMPACT_ATOMS: atom_id res chain seq x y z
N MET A 1 -5.59 -6.66 -23.31
CA MET A 1 -6.30 -7.95 -23.16
C MET A 1 -7.76 -7.72 -22.75
N LEU A 2 -8.04 -6.92 -21.71
CA LEU A 2 -9.39 -6.57 -21.26
C LEU A 2 -10.28 -5.96 -22.36
N GLU A 3 -9.79 -4.99 -23.15
CA GLU A 3 -10.58 -4.39 -24.23
C GLU A 3 -10.98 -5.41 -25.31
N ARG A 4 -10.10 -6.34 -25.67
CA ARG A 4 -10.43 -7.41 -26.61
C ARG A 4 -11.46 -8.38 -26.03
N PHE A 5 -11.35 -8.70 -24.74
CA PHE A 5 -12.35 -9.51 -24.03
C PHE A 5 -13.71 -8.80 -23.98
N LEU A 6 -13.75 -7.53 -23.55
CA LEU A 6 -14.95 -6.73 -23.52
C LEU A 6 -15.55 -6.56 -24.93
N THR A 7 -14.74 -6.31 -25.94
CA THR A 7 -15.20 -6.22 -27.33
C THR A 7 -15.82 -7.53 -27.79
N ALA A 8 -15.21 -8.68 -27.49
CA ALA A 8 -15.76 -9.98 -27.82
C ALA A 8 -17.08 -10.27 -27.09
N VAL A 9 -17.16 -9.97 -25.80
CA VAL A 9 -18.38 -10.14 -24.98
C VAL A 9 -19.50 -9.21 -25.47
N LEU A 10 -19.20 -7.94 -25.72
CA LEU A 10 -20.18 -6.93 -26.16
C LEU A 10 -20.61 -7.12 -27.63
N SER A 11 -19.83 -7.84 -28.43
CA SER A 11 -20.18 -8.15 -29.83
C SER A 11 -20.95 -9.46 -29.98
N ASP A 12 -21.10 -10.26 -28.91
CA ASP A 12 -21.85 -11.51 -28.91
C ASP A 12 -23.26 -11.29 -28.30
N PRO A 13 -24.33 -11.30 -29.12
CA PRO A 13 -25.69 -11.10 -28.64
C PRO A 13 -26.15 -12.14 -27.62
N ALA A 14 -25.66 -13.39 -27.69
CA ALA A 14 -26.04 -14.45 -26.76
C ALA A 14 -25.42 -14.22 -25.38
N LEU A 15 -24.14 -13.85 -25.32
CA LEU A 15 -23.48 -13.46 -24.07
C LEU A 15 -24.14 -12.21 -23.46
N LEU A 16 -24.46 -11.21 -24.28
CA LEU A 16 -25.19 -10.03 -23.82
C LEU A 16 -26.57 -10.37 -23.25
N ALA A 17 -27.30 -11.31 -23.86
CA ALA A 17 -28.58 -11.76 -23.34
C ALA A 17 -28.42 -12.40 -21.96
N VAL A 18 -27.43 -13.29 -21.79
CA VAL A 18 -27.13 -13.93 -20.50
C VAL A 18 -26.73 -12.92 -19.42
N ILE A 19 -25.88 -11.94 -19.76
CA ILE A 19 -25.47 -10.87 -18.84
C ILE A 19 -26.67 -10.04 -18.41
N ARG A 20 -27.52 -9.62 -19.36
CA ARG A 20 -28.73 -8.84 -19.08
C ARG A 20 -29.70 -9.60 -18.20
N GLU A 21 -30.00 -10.85 -18.55
CA GLU A 21 -30.88 -11.70 -17.75
C GLU A 21 -30.35 -11.88 -16.33
N THR A 22 -29.06 -12.17 -16.18
CA THR A 22 -28.40 -12.33 -14.88
C THR A 22 -28.43 -11.04 -14.07
N ALA A 23 -28.15 -9.89 -14.69
CA ALA A 23 -28.18 -8.59 -14.03
C ALA A 23 -29.60 -8.22 -13.59
N THR A 24 -30.61 -8.45 -14.44
CA THR A 24 -32.02 -8.24 -14.12
C THR A 24 -32.45 -9.10 -12.94
N ARG A 25 -32.12 -10.41 -12.95
CA ARG A 25 -32.43 -11.31 -11.84
C ARG A 25 -31.75 -10.89 -10.54
N ARG A 26 -30.44 -10.59 -10.58
CA ARG A 26 -29.68 -10.13 -9.41
C ARG A 26 -30.25 -8.83 -8.84
N ARG A 27 -30.61 -7.87 -9.69
CA ARG A 27 -31.26 -6.64 -9.26
C ARG A 27 -32.61 -6.92 -8.61
N ALA A 28 -33.45 -7.76 -9.21
CA ALA A 28 -34.75 -8.12 -8.65
C ALA A 28 -34.61 -8.76 -7.26
N ASN A 29 -33.68 -9.70 -7.09
CA ASN A 29 -33.40 -10.34 -5.81
C ASN A 29 -32.91 -9.33 -4.76
N PHE A 30 -31.98 -8.45 -5.14
CA PHE A 30 -31.46 -7.42 -4.24
C PHE A 30 -32.54 -6.43 -3.81
N VAL A 31 -33.39 -5.97 -4.73
CA VAL A 31 -34.51 -5.07 -4.42
C VAL A 31 -35.54 -5.75 -3.52
N ALA A 32 -35.86 -7.02 -3.76
CA ALA A 32 -36.75 -7.78 -2.88
C ALA A 32 -36.17 -7.90 -1.46
N HIS A 33 -34.88 -8.19 -1.34
CA HIS A 33 -34.16 -8.22 -0.07
C HIS A 33 -34.18 -6.85 0.62
N LEU A 34 -33.91 -5.77 -0.11
CA LEU A 34 -33.92 -4.41 0.40
C LEU A 34 -35.31 -4.01 0.91
N ARG A 35 -36.38 -4.27 0.15
CA ARG A 35 -37.77 -4.00 0.58
C ARG A 35 -38.11 -4.74 1.87
N LYS A 36 -37.67 -5.99 1.99
CA LYS A 36 -37.85 -6.80 3.20
C LYS A 36 -37.06 -6.21 4.38
N ALA A 37 -35.80 -5.83 4.17
CA ALA A 37 -34.94 -5.26 5.20
C ALA A 37 -35.45 -3.90 5.71
N LEU A 38 -35.96 -3.05 4.80
CA LEU A 38 -36.55 -1.76 5.14
C LEU A 38 -37.87 -1.89 5.89
N GLY A 39 -38.57 -3.03 5.80
CA GLY A 39 -39.80 -3.27 6.56
C GLY A 39 -40.93 -2.25 6.32
N GLY A 40 -40.90 -1.53 5.18
CA GLY A 40 -41.86 -0.47 4.87
C GLY A 40 -41.60 0.88 5.54
N VAL A 41 -40.43 1.05 6.20
CA VAL A 41 -39.99 2.34 6.75
C VAL A 41 -39.93 3.40 5.63
N ARG A 42 -40.27 4.64 6.00
CA ARG A 42 -40.16 5.83 5.15
C ARG A 42 -39.35 6.91 5.85
N GLY A 43 -38.72 7.79 5.09
CA GLY A 43 -37.87 8.86 5.59
C GLY A 43 -36.43 8.40 5.84
N ASP A 44 -35.79 8.96 6.86
CA ASP A 44 -34.37 8.73 7.13
C ASP A 44 -34.13 7.34 7.76
N VAL A 45 -33.21 6.57 7.18
CA VAL A 45 -32.77 5.26 7.67
C VAL A 45 -31.27 5.30 7.92
N ALA A 46 -30.87 4.91 9.13
CA ALA A 46 -29.46 4.80 9.47
C ALA A 46 -28.79 3.70 8.63
N TYR A 47 -27.70 4.06 7.97
CA TYR A 47 -26.82 3.19 7.22
C TYR A 47 -25.47 3.18 7.92
N VAL A 48 -25.13 2.09 8.60
CA VAL A 48 -23.90 2.00 9.39
C VAL A 48 -22.87 1.22 8.59
N ASP A 49 -21.68 1.79 8.42
CA ASP A 49 -20.59 1.19 7.64
C ASP A 49 -19.26 1.46 8.34
N VAL A 50 -18.35 0.48 8.26
CA VAL A 50 -16.98 0.62 8.79
C VAL A 50 -16.08 1.36 7.79
N GLY A 51 -16.52 1.50 6.54
CA GLY A 51 -15.84 2.23 5.47
C GLY A 51 -15.80 3.75 5.67
N PHE A 52 -15.26 4.44 4.67
CA PHE A 52 -14.68 5.78 4.89
C PHE A 52 -15.22 6.93 4.04
N SER A 53 -15.84 6.66 2.89
CA SER A 53 -16.17 7.71 1.91
C SER A 53 -17.64 7.77 1.51
N GLY A 54 -18.45 6.78 1.89
CA GLY A 54 -19.86 6.69 1.51
C GLY A 54 -20.14 6.29 0.05
N ALA A 55 -19.15 5.73 -0.65
CA ALA A 55 -19.36 5.23 -2.02
C ALA A 55 -20.44 4.13 -2.11
N ASN A 56 -20.54 3.27 -1.10
CA ASN A 56 -21.56 2.23 -1.02
C ASN A 56 -22.95 2.84 -0.76
N GLN A 57 -23.05 3.80 0.17
CA GLN A 57 -24.28 4.55 0.41
C GLN A 57 -24.76 5.27 -0.86
N GLU A 58 -23.87 5.90 -1.62
CA GLU A 58 -24.24 6.58 -2.88
C GLU A 58 -24.88 5.62 -3.88
N LYS A 59 -24.26 4.46 -4.11
CA LYS A 59 -24.80 3.44 -5.03
C LYS A 59 -26.12 2.87 -4.53
N LEU A 60 -26.24 2.64 -3.22
CA LEU A 60 -27.45 2.11 -2.61
C LEU A 60 -28.60 3.14 -2.65
N GLN A 61 -28.32 4.41 -2.35
CA GLN A 61 -29.30 5.49 -2.45
C GLN A 61 -29.80 5.63 -3.90
N ALA A 62 -28.91 5.60 -4.89
CA ALA A 62 -29.31 5.65 -6.30
C ALA A 62 -30.23 4.48 -6.69
N LEU A 63 -30.03 3.29 -6.11
CA LEU A 63 -30.93 2.16 -6.30
C LEU A 63 -32.29 2.37 -5.62
N ILE A 64 -32.29 2.86 -4.38
CA ILE A 64 -33.52 3.19 -3.61
C ILE A 64 -34.37 4.18 -4.39
N ASP A 65 -33.76 5.27 -4.87
CA ASP A 65 -34.43 6.31 -5.65
C ASP A 65 -35.00 5.75 -6.96
N ALA A 66 -34.23 4.92 -7.67
CA ALA A 66 -34.66 4.29 -8.92
C ALA A 66 -35.84 3.31 -8.74
N GLU A 67 -35.98 2.70 -7.55
CA GLU A 67 -37.09 1.82 -7.20
C GLU A 67 -38.28 2.59 -6.60
N GLY A 68 -38.21 3.93 -6.54
CA GLY A 68 -39.26 4.79 -6.01
C GLY A 68 -39.55 4.58 -4.52
N LEU A 69 -38.53 4.14 -3.76
CA LEU A 69 -38.65 3.94 -2.32
C LEU A 69 -38.46 5.30 -1.61
N ASP A 70 -39.42 5.67 -0.77
CA ASP A 70 -39.41 6.92 0.00
C ASP A 70 -38.48 6.81 1.23
N VAL A 71 -37.20 6.53 0.97
CA VAL A 71 -36.16 6.32 1.99
C VAL A 71 -34.93 7.13 1.64
N ARG A 72 -34.36 7.79 2.66
CA ARG A 72 -33.08 8.48 2.57
C ARG A 72 -32.10 7.84 3.54
N LEU A 73 -30.93 7.47 3.05
CA LEU A 73 -29.88 6.89 3.88
C LEU A 73 -29.14 7.99 4.63
N HIS A 74 -29.05 7.81 5.94
CA HIS A 74 -28.15 8.55 6.81
C HIS A 74 -26.94 7.68 7.15
N GLY A 75 -25.82 7.95 6.49
CA GLY A 75 -24.57 7.22 6.66
C GLY A 75 -23.87 7.57 7.97
N LEU A 76 -23.59 6.55 8.78
CA LEU A 76 -22.82 6.63 10.00
C LEU A 76 -21.55 5.79 9.83
N TYR A 77 -20.40 6.45 9.84
CA TYR A 77 -19.12 5.85 9.51
C TYR A 77 -18.16 5.89 10.70
N VAL A 78 -17.15 5.03 10.69
CA VAL A 78 -16.03 5.16 11.63
C VAL A 78 -15.28 6.47 11.35
N MET A 79 -15.05 6.79 10.08
CA MET A 79 -14.52 8.07 9.64
C MET A 79 -15.16 8.41 8.28
N ALA A 80 -15.41 9.68 8.02
CA ALA A 80 -16.04 10.14 6.78
C ALA A 80 -15.19 11.17 6.01
N ASP A 81 -13.89 11.27 6.30
CA ASP A 81 -12.98 12.23 5.67
C ASP A 81 -11.76 11.48 5.08
N PRO A 82 -11.41 11.63 3.79
CA PRO A 82 -12.02 12.54 2.80
C PRO A 82 -13.34 12.03 2.20
N CYS A 83 -14.40 12.83 2.34
CA CYS A 83 -15.64 12.67 1.57
C CYS A 83 -15.64 13.63 0.37
N PRO A 84 -15.88 13.14 -0.86
CA PRO A 84 -16.06 14.00 -2.03
C PRO A 84 -17.16 15.05 -1.79
N PRO A 85 -16.88 16.36 -1.93
CA PRO A 85 -17.86 17.42 -1.68
C PRO A 85 -19.15 17.26 -2.48
N GLU A 86 -19.08 16.64 -3.66
CA GLU A 86 -20.23 16.40 -4.53
C GLU A 86 -21.29 15.52 -3.85
N ARG A 87 -20.90 14.62 -2.93
CA ARG A 87 -21.83 13.76 -2.19
C ARG A 87 -22.68 14.56 -1.22
N VAL A 88 -22.04 15.44 -0.46
CA VAL A 88 -22.72 16.34 0.49
C VAL A 88 -23.61 17.32 -0.28
N LEU A 89 -23.14 17.86 -1.41
CA LEU A 89 -23.91 18.77 -2.26
C LEU A 89 -25.14 18.10 -2.89
N ARG A 90 -25.14 16.77 -3.07
CA ARG A 90 -26.31 15.98 -3.49
C ARG A 90 -27.27 15.65 -2.35
N GLY A 91 -27.02 16.17 -1.14
CA GLY A 91 -27.88 16.00 0.02
C GLY A 91 -27.69 14.68 0.78
N GLN A 92 -26.59 13.95 0.54
CA GLN A 92 -26.26 12.79 1.35
C GLN A 92 -25.96 13.22 2.79
N LEU A 93 -26.57 12.51 3.74
CA LEU A 93 -26.24 12.64 5.15
C LEU A 93 -25.13 11.65 5.46
N ILE A 94 -23.98 12.18 5.89
CA ILE A 94 -22.77 11.43 6.16
C ILE A 94 -22.18 12.00 7.44
N GLU A 95 -22.10 11.17 8.47
CA GLU A 95 -21.48 11.49 9.75
C GLU A 95 -20.38 10.46 10.03
N GLY A 96 -19.23 10.92 10.51
CA GLY A 96 -18.12 10.06 10.91
C GLY A 96 -17.86 10.18 12.42
N PHE A 97 -17.66 9.05 13.08
CA PHE A 97 -17.38 8.97 14.51
C PHE A 97 -16.06 9.62 14.90
N LEU A 98 -15.00 9.44 14.09
CA LEU A 98 -13.67 10.01 14.31
C LEU A 98 -13.45 11.34 13.56
N GLY A 99 -14.29 11.64 12.59
CA GLY A 99 -14.20 12.84 11.77
C GLY A 99 -15.26 12.85 10.69
N SER A 100 -15.95 13.98 10.57
CA SER A 100 -17.01 14.23 9.59
C SER A 100 -16.54 15.18 8.48
N PRO A 101 -17.19 15.16 7.30
CA PRO A 101 -16.83 16.08 6.22
C PRO A 101 -16.92 17.53 6.67
N GLY A 102 -15.82 18.29 6.51
CA GLY A 102 -15.75 19.70 6.89
C GLY A 102 -15.26 19.99 8.31
N ASP A 103 -14.85 18.97 9.07
CA ASP A 103 -14.21 19.18 10.38
C ASP A 103 -12.89 19.96 10.23
N PRO A 104 -12.61 20.93 11.12
CA PRO A 104 -11.45 21.84 11.01
C PRO A 104 -10.11 21.19 11.34
N LEU A 105 -10.14 20.01 11.96
CA LEU A 105 -9.00 19.15 12.23
C LEU A 105 -9.14 17.92 11.35
N PRO A 106 -8.88 18.03 10.02
CA PRO A 106 -8.80 16.83 9.20
C PRO A 106 -7.79 15.91 9.88
N LEU A 107 -8.10 14.62 9.93
CA LEU A 107 -7.05 13.64 10.19
C LEU A 107 -5.91 13.93 9.22
N GLU A 108 -4.66 13.66 9.58
CA GLU A 108 -3.61 13.59 8.57
C GLU A 108 -3.96 12.41 7.66
N THR A 109 -4.80 12.70 6.66
CA THR A 109 -5.61 11.75 5.92
C THR A 109 -4.72 10.80 5.14
N GLU A 110 -3.55 11.25 4.71
CA GLU A 110 -2.61 10.43 3.95
C GLU A 110 -2.02 9.30 4.80
N ALA A 111 -1.60 9.58 6.04
CA ALA A 111 -1.08 8.55 6.92
C ALA A 111 -2.19 7.57 7.34
N LEU A 112 -3.41 8.05 7.61
CA LEU A 112 -4.50 7.15 8.00
C LEU A 112 -5.01 6.31 6.81
N ASP A 113 -5.18 6.91 5.63
CA ASP A 113 -5.68 6.23 4.43
C ASP A 113 -4.82 5.01 4.08
N ARG A 114 -3.50 5.15 4.23
CA ARG A 114 -2.51 4.09 4.04
C ARG A 114 -2.52 2.99 5.10
N ASN A 115 -3.07 3.23 6.29
CA ASN A 115 -3.05 2.29 7.41
C ASN A 115 -4.46 1.79 7.80
N ARG A 116 -5.54 2.37 7.25
CA ARG A 116 -6.93 2.06 7.64
C ARG A 116 -7.39 0.65 7.29
N LEU A 117 -6.73 -0.01 6.33
CA LEU A 117 -7.06 -1.39 5.94
C LEU A 117 -7.03 -2.32 7.15
N LEU A 118 -6.09 -2.13 8.08
CA LEU A 118 -6.05 -2.91 9.32
C LEU A 118 -7.34 -2.72 10.15
N LEU A 119 -7.87 -1.50 10.22
CA LEU A 119 -9.12 -1.23 10.94
C LEU A 119 -10.32 -1.92 10.29
N GLU A 120 -10.38 -1.94 8.96
CA GLU A 120 -11.40 -2.69 8.23
C GLU A 120 -11.30 -4.18 8.56
N LEU A 121 -10.11 -4.78 8.40
CA LEU A 121 -9.88 -6.19 8.70
C LEU A 121 -10.24 -6.57 10.14
N LEU A 122 -9.99 -5.68 11.11
CA LEU A 122 -10.33 -5.92 12.53
C LEU A 122 -11.84 -6.01 12.75
N LEU A 123 -12.64 -5.35 11.92
CA LEU A 123 -14.08 -5.16 12.10
C LEU A 123 -14.92 -5.96 11.11
N LEU A 124 -14.30 -6.60 10.11
CA LEU A 124 -14.97 -7.50 9.18
C LEU A 124 -15.66 -8.67 9.91
N SER A 125 -16.77 -9.15 9.33
CA SER A 125 -17.39 -10.41 9.76
C SER A 125 -16.42 -11.58 9.53
N GLU A 126 -16.70 -12.70 10.19
CA GLU A 126 -16.09 -13.99 9.86
C GLU A 126 -16.77 -14.64 8.64
N ASP A 127 -17.91 -14.10 8.20
CA ASP A 127 -18.52 -14.49 6.94
C ASP A 127 -17.65 -14.02 5.77
N GLY A 128 -17.51 -14.85 4.74
CA GLY A 128 -16.84 -14.41 3.52
C GLY A 128 -17.65 -13.36 2.75
N SER A 129 -16.99 -12.73 1.78
CA SER A 129 -17.54 -11.64 0.98
C SER A 129 -18.90 -11.98 0.35
N THR A 130 -19.86 -11.05 0.43
CA THR A 130 -21.20 -11.25 -0.15
C THR A 130 -21.12 -11.18 -1.68
N LEU A 131 -21.44 -12.30 -2.35
CA LEU A 131 -21.45 -12.44 -3.80
C LEU A 131 -22.76 -11.92 -4.44
N GLY A 132 -23.84 -11.86 -3.65
CA GLY A 132 -25.14 -11.35 -4.08
C GLY A 132 -26.27 -11.87 -3.21
N ILE A 133 -27.50 -11.68 -3.69
CA ILE A 133 -28.71 -12.19 -3.05
C ILE A 133 -29.25 -13.35 -3.90
N GLY A 134 -29.43 -14.51 -3.27
CA GLY A 134 -30.00 -15.71 -3.88
C GLY A 134 -31.48 -15.54 -4.23
N ASP A 135 -32.01 -16.48 -5.01
CA ASP A 135 -33.43 -16.47 -5.41
C ASP A 135 -34.37 -16.69 -4.21
N ASP A 136 -33.85 -17.22 -3.10
CA ASP A 136 -34.55 -17.34 -1.81
C ASP A 136 -34.53 -16.04 -0.97
N GLY A 137 -33.92 -14.98 -1.49
CA GLY A 137 -33.78 -13.68 -0.83
C GLY A 137 -32.71 -13.62 0.26
N ARG A 138 -31.88 -14.66 0.40
CA ARG A 138 -30.77 -14.69 1.38
C ARG A 138 -29.45 -14.23 0.76
N PRO A 139 -28.58 -13.55 1.54
CA PRO A 139 -27.22 -13.28 1.11
C PRO A 139 -26.48 -14.59 0.80
N VAL A 140 -25.74 -14.59 -0.31
CA VAL A 140 -24.83 -15.67 -0.69
C VAL A 140 -23.42 -15.16 -0.49
N SER A 141 -22.64 -15.83 0.35
CA SER A 141 -21.26 -15.47 0.66
C SER A 141 -20.26 -16.39 -0.02
N ALA A 142 -19.09 -15.85 -0.35
CA ALA A 142 -17.91 -16.63 -0.67
C ALA A 142 -17.42 -17.39 0.58
N PRO A 143 -16.63 -18.46 0.40
CA PRO A 143 -15.86 -19.03 1.51
C PRO A 143 -14.92 -17.96 2.10
N ASN A 144 -14.81 -17.91 3.42
CA ASN A 144 -13.77 -17.14 4.07
C ASN A 144 -12.45 -17.94 3.97
N ILE A 145 -11.45 -17.38 3.29
CA ILE A 145 -10.13 -18.01 3.11
C ILE A 145 -9.08 -17.50 4.10
N GLU A 146 -9.46 -16.67 5.05
CA GLU A 146 -8.55 -16.12 6.03
C GLU A 146 -7.92 -17.21 6.92
N PRO A 147 -6.64 -17.07 7.29
CA PRO A 147 -5.99 -18.03 8.18
C PRO A 147 -6.66 -18.08 9.56
N GLU A 148 -6.77 -19.28 10.16
CA GLU A 148 -7.38 -19.47 11.49
C GLU A 148 -6.76 -18.57 12.58
N ARG A 149 -5.45 -18.32 12.50
CA ARG A 149 -4.77 -17.41 13.43
C ARG A 149 -5.38 -15.99 13.39
N GLN A 150 -5.66 -15.47 12.20
CA GLN A 150 -6.26 -14.16 12.01
C GLN A 150 -7.70 -14.15 12.54
N LEU A 151 -8.48 -15.21 12.28
CA LEU A 151 -9.85 -15.35 12.81
C LEU A 151 -9.87 -15.34 14.35
N VAL A 152 -8.98 -16.11 15.00
CA VAL A 152 -8.88 -16.14 16.47
C VAL A 152 -8.51 -14.76 17.04
N GLN A 153 -7.55 -14.07 16.41
CA GLN A 153 -7.16 -12.73 16.84
C GLN A 153 -8.29 -11.71 16.63
N ARG A 154 -9.04 -11.80 15.53
CA ARG A 154 -10.22 -10.97 15.26
C ARG A 154 -11.33 -11.19 16.28
N ARG A 155 -11.64 -12.45 16.62
CA ARG A 155 -12.59 -12.79 17.69
C ARG A 155 -12.20 -12.14 19.01
N ALA A 156 -10.92 -12.19 19.37
CA ALA A 156 -10.43 -11.55 20.60
C ALA A 156 -10.65 -10.03 20.58
N VAL A 157 -10.46 -9.37 19.43
CA VAL A 157 -10.74 -7.94 19.26
C VAL A 157 -12.24 -7.66 19.41
N HIS A 158 -13.10 -8.45 18.75
CA HIS A 158 -14.56 -8.31 18.85
C HIS A 158 -15.06 -8.53 20.29
N ASP A 159 -14.50 -9.51 20.99
CA ASP A 159 -14.82 -9.78 22.38
C ASP A 159 -14.37 -8.65 23.30
N GLY A 160 -13.22 -8.04 23.04
CA GLY A 160 -12.76 -6.82 23.68
C GLY A 160 -13.73 -5.65 23.47
N ILE A 161 -14.17 -5.42 22.22
CA ILE A 161 -15.17 -4.38 21.90
C ILE A 161 -16.48 -4.62 22.66
N ARG A 162 -17.01 -5.85 22.63
CA ARG A 162 -18.26 -6.19 23.35
C ARG A 162 -18.08 -6.08 24.87
N ALA A 163 -16.93 -6.45 25.41
CA ALA A 163 -16.61 -6.31 26.83
C ALA A 163 -16.58 -4.83 27.24
N TYR A 164 -15.94 -3.98 26.43
CA TYR A 164 -15.95 -2.54 26.62
C TYR A 164 -17.37 -1.96 26.58
N GLN A 165 -18.18 -2.34 25.59
CA GLN A 165 -19.58 -1.92 25.48
C GLN A 165 -20.38 -2.31 26.73
N ARG A 166 -20.27 -3.57 27.20
CA ARG A 166 -20.94 -4.01 28.44
C ARG A 166 -20.48 -3.21 29.66
N HIS A 167 -19.19 -2.96 29.78
CA HIS A 167 -18.61 -2.16 30.86
C HIS A 167 -19.16 -0.73 30.84
N ALA A 168 -19.12 -0.07 29.68
CA ALA A 168 -19.62 1.29 29.48
C ALA A 168 -21.15 1.38 29.72
N SER A 169 -21.94 0.44 29.20
CA SER A 169 -23.39 0.39 29.42
C SER A 169 -23.76 0.13 30.89
N GLY A 170 -22.93 -0.58 31.65
CA GLY A 170 -23.13 -0.80 33.08
C GLY A 170 -23.16 0.49 33.90
N TYR A 171 -22.40 1.51 33.49
CA TYR A 171 -22.41 2.84 34.13
C TYR A 171 -23.66 3.66 33.79
N ALA A 172 -24.22 3.49 32.59
CA ALA A 172 -25.45 4.17 32.19
C ALA A 172 -26.67 3.73 33.02
N LEU A 173 -26.63 2.52 33.61
CA LEU A 173 -27.70 1.98 34.45
C LEU A 173 -27.61 2.42 35.92
N ALA A 174 -26.52 3.05 36.35
CA ALA A 174 -26.22 3.36 37.76
C ALA A 174 -26.64 4.77 38.23
N GLY A 175 -27.23 5.60 37.36
CA GLY A 175 -27.97 6.80 37.77
C GLY A 175 -27.40 8.17 37.30
N ASP A 176 -28.30 8.97 36.73
CA ASP A 176 -28.32 10.44 36.53
C ASP A 176 -27.17 11.20 35.85
N ALA A 177 -26.14 10.54 35.33
CA ALA A 177 -25.22 11.20 34.39
C ALA A 177 -25.58 10.83 32.95
N GLN A 178 -25.73 11.86 32.09
CA GLN A 178 -25.56 11.78 30.65
C GLN A 178 -24.54 10.69 30.33
N PRO A 179 -24.88 9.74 29.45
CA PRO A 179 -24.14 8.50 29.37
C PRO A 179 -22.65 8.81 29.23
N ILE A 180 -21.82 8.18 30.05
CA ILE A 180 -20.35 8.06 29.91
C ILE A 180 -19.97 7.40 28.54
N LEU A 181 -20.90 7.34 27.59
CA LEU A 181 -20.74 6.85 26.23
C LEU A 181 -19.78 7.65 25.38
N THR A 182 -19.39 8.86 25.79
CA THR A 182 -18.31 9.54 25.10
C THR A 182 -17.02 9.25 25.84
N VAL A 183 -16.32 8.18 25.41
CA VAL A 183 -14.89 8.43 25.14
C VAL A 183 -14.93 9.70 24.32
N ASP A 184 -14.38 10.78 24.85
CA ASP A 184 -14.24 12.02 24.10
C ASP A 184 -13.80 11.61 22.70
N GLY A 185 -14.57 11.95 21.67
CA GLY A 185 -14.32 11.48 20.31
C GLY A 185 -12.86 11.77 19.92
N ALA A 186 -12.28 12.84 20.46
CA ALA A 186 -10.87 13.17 20.32
C ALA A 186 -9.91 12.18 21.02
N VAL A 187 -10.26 11.65 22.20
CA VAL A 187 -9.51 10.56 22.86
C VAL A 187 -9.60 9.27 22.06
N GLY A 188 -10.81 8.87 21.64
CA GLY A 188 -11.01 7.65 20.84
C GLY A 188 -10.25 7.72 19.52
N ARG A 189 -10.34 8.88 18.86
CA ARG A 189 -9.54 9.23 17.67
C ARG A 189 -8.05 9.09 17.92
N ARG A 190 -7.48 9.72 18.95
CA ARG A 190 -6.05 9.61 19.27
C ARG A 190 -5.60 8.16 19.53
N ILE A 191 -6.45 7.35 20.16
CA ILE A 191 -6.13 5.92 20.41
C ILE A 191 -6.03 5.16 19.09
N ILE A 192 -7.00 5.36 18.18
CA ILE A 192 -7.03 4.69 16.88
C ILE A 192 -5.94 5.21 15.96
N GLU A 193 -5.75 6.53 15.89
CA GLU A 193 -4.65 7.16 15.13
C GLU A 193 -3.29 6.62 15.56
N ARG A 194 -3.01 6.60 16.87
CA ARG A 194 -1.76 6.05 17.40
C ARG A 194 -1.61 4.59 17.01
N PHE A 195 -2.64 3.77 17.21
CA PHE A 195 -2.57 2.36 16.85
C PHE A 195 -2.27 2.15 15.36
N LEU A 196 -2.84 2.97 14.48
CA LEU A 196 -2.69 2.81 13.03
C LEU A 196 -1.38 3.41 12.50
N VAL A 197 -0.93 4.54 13.03
CA VAL A 197 0.21 5.33 12.50
C VAL A 197 1.50 5.10 13.30
N GLU A 198 1.39 4.83 14.60
CA GLU A 198 2.50 4.59 15.52
C GLU A 198 2.24 3.36 16.41
N PRO A 199 2.01 2.18 15.82
CA PRO A 199 1.77 0.97 16.60
C PRO A 199 2.96 0.67 17.49
N THR A 200 2.68 0.14 18.67
CA THR A 200 3.70 -0.48 19.52
C THR A 200 4.27 -1.71 18.80
N LEU A 201 5.48 -2.13 19.21
CA LEU A 201 6.10 -3.34 18.70
C LEU A 201 5.22 -4.59 18.93
N GLU A 202 4.46 -4.64 20.03
CA GLU A 202 3.55 -5.75 20.33
C GLU A 202 2.33 -5.77 19.39
N GLU A 203 1.69 -4.62 19.18
CA GLU A 203 0.61 -4.46 18.21
C GLU A 203 1.08 -4.85 16.80
N ALA A 204 2.25 -4.35 16.39
CA ALA A 204 2.83 -4.66 15.09
C ALA A 204 3.14 -6.17 14.94
N ARG A 205 3.73 -6.82 15.95
CA ARG A 205 3.96 -8.28 15.95
C ARG A 205 2.68 -9.10 15.90
N THR A 206 1.60 -8.57 16.47
CA THR A 206 0.31 -9.25 16.52
C THR A 206 -0.37 -9.27 15.16
N PHE A 207 -0.37 -8.12 14.46
CA PHE A 207 -1.17 -7.90 13.25
C PHE A 207 -0.39 -7.92 11.94
N ALA A 208 0.93 -7.77 11.94
CA ALA A 208 1.73 -7.70 10.70
C ALA A 208 1.59 -8.91 9.77
N GLY A 209 1.37 -10.09 10.33
CA GLY A 209 1.17 -11.32 9.58
C GLY A 209 -0.28 -11.56 9.12
N TRP A 210 -1.21 -10.65 9.42
CA TRP A 210 -2.55 -10.69 8.85
C TRP A 210 -2.47 -10.51 7.35
N VAL A 211 -3.38 -11.14 6.63
CA VAL A 211 -3.48 -11.01 5.19
C VAL A 211 -4.74 -10.23 4.82
N ALA A 212 -4.64 -9.47 3.74
CA ALA A 212 -5.75 -8.82 3.09
C ALA A 212 -5.95 -9.41 1.70
N GLU A 213 -7.21 -9.61 1.32
CA GLU A 213 -7.59 -9.76 -0.08
C GLU A 213 -7.60 -8.37 -0.70
N ASP A 214 -6.87 -8.18 -1.80
CA ASP A 214 -6.97 -6.94 -2.55
C ASP A 214 -8.23 -7.00 -3.43
N ASP A 215 -9.12 -6.01 -3.30
CA ASP A 215 -10.40 -5.87 -4.02
C ASP A 215 -10.25 -5.85 -5.56
N TYR A 216 -9.01 -5.88 -6.08
CA TYR A 216 -8.63 -5.74 -7.48
C TYR A 216 -8.20 -7.04 -8.19
N ASN A 217 -8.91 -8.15 -7.96
CA ASN A 217 -8.70 -9.44 -8.67
C ASN A 217 -7.33 -10.09 -8.46
N SER A 218 -6.60 -9.77 -7.38
CA SER A 218 -5.47 -10.62 -7.00
C SER A 218 -6.02 -11.91 -6.42
N LEU A 219 -5.63 -13.06 -6.98
CA LEU A 219 -6.10 -14.37 -6.52
C LEU A 219 -5.39 -14.82 -5.23
N GLU A 220 -4.46 -14.03 -4.71
CA GLU A 220 -3.60 -14.38 -3.59
C GLU A 220 -3.64 -13.31 -2.51
N PRO A 221 -4.03 -13.66 -1.27
CA PRO A 221 -4.06 -12.72 -0.17
C PRO A 221 -2.63 -12.30 0.21
N SER A 222 -2.44 -11.00 0.44
CA SER A 222 -1.13 -10.41 0.72
C SER A 222 -1.00 -10.02 2.19
N PRO A 223 0.16 -10.27 2.85
CA PRO A 223 0.34 -9.89 4.25
C PRO A 223 0.37 -8.37 4.41
N LEU A 224 -0.11 -7.88 5.55
CA LEU A 224 -0.08 -6.46 5.89
C LEU A 224 1.34 -5.89 5.89
N VAL A 225 2.29 -6.68 6.41
CA VAL A 225 3.72 -6.39 6.36
C VAL A 225 4.46 -7.56 5.71
N PRO A 226 5.16 -7.33 4.59
CA PRO A 226 5.90 -8.40 3.91
C PRO A 226 7.14 -8.81 4.71
N VAL A 227 7.19 -10.06 5.17
CA VAL A 227 8.31 -10.56 6.00
C VAL A 227 9.61 -10.73 5.20
N GLN A 228 9.53 -10.85 3.88
CA GLN A 228 10.64 -11.27 3.01
C GLN A 228 11.21 -10.18 2.11
N ASP A 229 10.86 -8.89 2.26
CA ASP A 229 11.48 -7.83 1.44
C ASP A 229 12.63 -7.14 2.19
N PRO A 230 13.91 -7.55 1.97
CA PRO A 230 15.06 -6.95 2.66
C PRO A 230 15.23 -5.47 2.32
N VAL A 231 14.69 -5.02 1.18
CA VAL A 231 14.72 -3.61 0.79
C VAL A 231 13.77 -2.79 1.66
N LEU A 232 12.53 -3.23 1.83
CA LEU A 232 11.54 -2.50 2.62
C LEU A 232 11.97 -2.37 4.08
N ARG A 233 12.62 -3.40 4.62
CA ARG A 233 13.18 -3.38 5.98
C ARG A 233 14.14 -2.22 6.22
N ARG A 234 14.82 -1.76 5.17
CA ARG A 234 15.82 -0.68 5.21
C ARG A 234 15.24 0.71 4.98
N LEU A 235 13.97 0.84 4.57
CA LEU A 235 13.31 2.14 4.41
C LEU A 235 12.97 2.77 5.77
N THR A 236 13.09 4.09 5.91
CA THR A 236 12.58 4.83 7.07
C THR A 236 11.05 4.84 7.11
N GLY A 237 10.45 5.25 8.23
CA GLY A 237 8.99 5.41 8.35
C GLY A 237 8.38 6.26 7.21
N PRO A 238 8.88 7.49 6.95
CA PRO A 238 8.40 8.31 5.84
C PRO A 238 8.55 7.64 4.48
N GLN A 239 9.66 6.94 4.23
CA GLN A 239 9.88 6.24 2.96
C GLN A 239 8.98 5.02 2.77
N LEU A 240 8.59 4.35 3.87
CA LEU A 240 7.60 3.27 3.83
C LEU A 240 6.22 3.80 3.49
N ALA A 241 5.84 4.97 4.01
CA ALA A 241 4.56 5.61 3.72
C ALA A 241 4.40 5.95 2.22
N GLU A 242 5.52 6.25 1.54
CA GLU A 242 5.56 6.53 0.09
C GLU A 242 5.51 5.26 -0.79
N GLN A 243 5.68 4.05 -0.24
CA GLN A 243 5.66 2.83 -1.04
C GLN A 243 4.25 2.53 -1.56
N PRO A 244 4.07 1.92 -2.74
CA PRO A 244 2.75 1.54 -3.22
C PRO A 244 2.11 0.46 -2.31
N ALA A 245 0.77 0.43 -2.28
CA ALA A 245 0.00 -0.43 -1.35
C ALA A 245 0.22 -1.93 -1.60
N ASP A 246 0.47 -2.32 -2.86
CA ASP A 246 0.81 -3.68 -3.27
C ASP A 246 2.12 -4.20 -2.68
N ARG A 247 3.03 -3.31 -2.25
CA ARG A 247 4.27 -3.69 -1.57
C ARG A 247 4.13 -3.75 -0.06
N VAL A 248 3.41 -2.81 0.53
CA VAL A 248 3.23 -2.74 1.99
C VAL A 248 1.89 -2.10 2.30
N LEU A 249 0.96 -2.93 2.78
CA LEU A 249 -0.39 -2.52 3.11
C LEU A 249 -0.47 -1.82 4.48
N TRP A 250 0.49 -2.06 5.38
CA TRP A 250 0.58 -1.38 6.67
C TRP A 250 1.99 -0.80 6.95
N PRO A 251 2.35 0.33 6.33
CA PRO A 251 3.66 0.98 6.49
C PRO A 251 4.05 1.27 7.94
N ALA A 252 3.09 1.68 8.78
CA ALA A 252 3.34 1.98 10.18
C ALA A 252 3.69 0.72 11.00
N GLY A 253 2.97 -0.38 10.78
CA GLY A 253 3.30 -1.67 11.40
C GLY A 253 4.66 -2.19 10.96
N ALA A 254 4.99 -2.03 9.67
CA ALA A 254 6.31 -2.33 9.15
C ALA A 254 7.40 -1.49 9.83
N ASN A 255 7.13 -0.20 10.05
CA ASN A 255 8.03 0.68 10.76
C ASN A 255 8.29 0.25 12.19
N ALA A 256 7.24 -0.03 12.97
CA ALA A 256 7.38 -0.49 14.34
C ALA A 256 8.10 -1.84 14.46
N LEU A 257 7.89 -2.77 13.52
CA LEU A 257 8.56 -4.07 13.51
C LEU A 257 10.05 -4.00 13.21
N TRP A 258 10.45 -3.10 12.33
CA TRP A 258 11.79 -3.04 11.76
C TRP A 258 12.65 -1.92 12.33
N GLN A 259 12.10 -1.08 13.21
CA GLN A 259 12.87 -0.09 13.95
C GLN A 259 13.98 -0.77 14.77
N ASP A 260 15.20 -0.30 14.55
CA ASP A 260 16.33 -0.49 15.46
C ASP A 260 16.56 0.84 16.22
N PRO A 261 16.22 0.90 17.52
CA PRO A 261 16.37 2.11 18.33
C PRO A 261 17.80 2.68 18.34
N LEU A 262 18.82 1.84 18.15
CA LEU A 262 20.23 2.26 18.13
C LEU A 262 20.62 2.88 16.78
N ALA A 263 20.07 2.38 15.67
CA ALA A 263 20.32 2.92 14.33
C ALA A 263 19.64 4.29 14.12
N GLU A 264 18.48 4.53 14.75
CA GLU A 264 17.77 5.81 14.71
C GLU A 264 18.55 6.90 15.48
N ALA A 265 19.13 6.56 16.63
CA ALA A 265 19.88 7.48 17.50
C ALA A 265 21.27 7.84 16.95
N ALA A 266 21.86 6.99 16.10
CA ALA A 266 23.17 7.23 15.46
C ALA A 266 23.10 8.18 14.25
N ARG A 267 21.92 8.69 13.89
CA ARG A 267 21.70 9.58 12.73
C ARG A 267 22.12 11.01 13.03
N CYS A 268 23.41 11.22 13.26
CA CYS A 268 24.03 12.53 13.12
C CYS A 268 24.37 12.80 11.65
N THR A 269 23.85 13.91 11.11
CA THR A 269 24.42 14.70 9.98
C THR A 269 25.12 13.91 8.86
N LEU A 270 24.44 12.97 8.19
CA LEU A 270 24.83 12.56 6.84
C LEU A 270 24.25 13.58 5.85
N SER A 271 25.07 14.56 5.48
CA SER A 271 24.69 15.57 4.49
C SER A 271 24.79 14.99 3.08
N GLN A 272 23.66 15.03 2.37
CA GLN A 272 23.51 14.81 0.92
C GLN A 272 23.74 13.37 0.43
N ALA A 273 22.63 12.67 0.28
CA ALA A 273 22.52 11.36 -0.35
C ALA A 273 23.03 11.29 -1.81
N GLY A 274 23.33 12.42 -2.46
CA GLY A 274 23.69 12.48 -3.88
C GLY A 274 22.48 12.35 -4.81
N THR A 275 22.74 12.15 -6.11
CA THR A 275 21.71 11.94 -7.14
C THR A 275 22.05 10.71 -7.99
N MET A 276 21.03 9.92 -8.32
CA MET A 276 21.13 8.83 -9.29
C MET A 276 20.65 9.33 -10.64
N ARG A 277 21.42 9.07 -11.70
CA ARG A 277 20.99 9.29 -13.09
C ARG A 277 20.59 7.96 -13.71
N VAL A 278 19.41 7.89 -14.29
CA VAL A 278 18.91 6.70 -14.99
C VAL A 278 18.68 7.06 -16.44
N GLN A 279 19.27 6.28 -17.34
CA GLN A 279 19.09 6.39 -18.77
C GLN A 279 18.31 5.18 -19.29
N LEU A 280 17.19 5.44 -19.93
CA LEU A 280 16.29 4.47 -20.55
C LEU A 280 16.66 4.35 -22.02
N ASN A 281 17.26 3.22 -22.40
CA ASN A 281 17.71 2.95 -23.76
C ASN A 281 16.56 2.29 -24.55
N ARG A 282 16.25 2.85 -25.72
CA ARG A 282 15.08 2.50 -26.52
C ARG A 282 15.49 2.11 -27.94
N SER A 283 14.70 1.21 -28.54
CA SER A 283 14.96 0.70 -29.89
C SER A 283 14.58 1.69 -30.99
N VAL A 284 13.52 2.48 -30.79
CA VAL A 284 12.98 3.38 -31.82
C VAL A 284 13.10 4.84 -31.43
N ARG A 285 12.86 5.15 -30.14
CA ARG A 285 12.91 6.53 -29.63
C ARG A 285 14.31 6.91 -29.15
N ALA A 286 14.56 8.21 -29.04
CA ALA A 286 15.76 8.72 -28.38
C ALA A 286 15.82 8.25 -26.91
N PRO A 287 17.01 8.00 -26.35
CA PRO A 287 17.16 7.66 -24.94
C PRO A 287 16.55 8.74 -24.04
N ALA A 288 15.81 8.33 -23.03
CA ALA A 288 15.28 9.23 -22.01
C ALA A 288 16.21 9.20 -20.80
N THR A 289 16.53 10.36 -20.24
CA THR A 289 17.36 10.46 -19.04
C THR A 289 16.58 11.14 -17.93
N ALA A 290 16.71 10.62 -16.73
CA ALA A 290 16.14 11.22 -15.54
C ALA A 290 17.17 11.21 -14.41
N VAL A 291 17.06 12.21 -13.54
CA VAL A 291 17.93 12.37 -12.37
C VAL A 291 17.03 12.39 -11.15
N VAL A 292 17.32 11.53 -10.18
CA VAL A 292 16.52 11.38 -8.96
C VAL A 292 17.42 11.58 -7.75
N PRO A 293 17.03 12.42 -6.77
CA PRO A 293 17.75 12.51 -5.52
C PRO A 293 17.69 11.17 -4.79
N LEU A 294 18.84 10.71 -4.31
CA LEU A 294 18.88 9.54 -3.44
C LEU A 294 18.29 9.90 -2.08
N LYS A 295 17.68 8.93 -1.40
CA LYS A 295 17.12 9.10 -0.05
C LYS A 295 17.85 8.18 0.95
N LEU A 296 18.23 8.67 2.12
CA LEU A 296 18.85 7.86 3.18
C LEU A 296 17.80 7.02 3.93
N GLY A 297 18.02 5.72 3.99
CA GLY A 297 17.24 4.70 4.69
C GLY A 297 17.70 4.50 6.14
N ARG A 298 17.10 3.53 6.84
CA ARG A 298 17.34 3.24 8.27
C ARG A 298 18.79 2.94 8.62
N ASP A 299 19.46 2.17 7.77
CA ASP A 299 20.83 1.68 8.01
C ASP A 299 21.87 2.53 7.25
N GLY A 300 21.56 3.80 6.96
CA GLY A 300 22.39 4.64 6.08
C GLY A 300 22.33 4.25 4.59
N VAL A 301 21.37 3.40 4.22
CA VAL A 301 21.17 2.89 2.85
C VAL A 301 20.51 3.97 1.99
N LEU A 302 21.22 4.51 1.02
CA LEU A 302 20.70 5.28 -0.10
C LEU A 302 19.76 4.48 -0.99
N ILE A 303 18.61 5.08 -1.26
CA ILE A 303 17.52 4.51 -2.04
C ILE A 303 17.16 5.49 -3.15
N GLY A 304 17.38 5.06 -4.38
CA GLY A 304 16.95 5.75 -5.59
C GLY A 304 15.86 4.95 -6.26
N SER A 305 14.69 5.56 -6.48
CA SER A 305 13.60 4.91 -7.21
C SER A 305 13.09 5.84 -8.30
N ILE A 306 12.97 5.33 -9.51
CA ILE A 306 12.32 6.03 -10.62
C ILE A 306 11.35 5.13 -11.33
N SER A 307 10.17 5.68 -11.63
CA SER A 307 9.19 5.04 -12.51
C SER A 307 9.06 5.83 -13.81
N GLY A 308 8.85 5.13 -14.92
CA GLY A 308 8.75 5.76 -16.23
C GLY A 308 8.15 4.83 -17.29
N GLU A 309 7.80 5.39 -18.45
CA GLU A 309 7.27 4.59 -19.56
C GLU A 309 8.32 3.59 -20.05
N GLY A 310 7.93 2.33 -20.18
CA GLY A 310 8.78 1.22 -20.58
C GLY A 310 8.64 0.82 -22.05
N ASP A 311 7.76 1.46 -22.83
CA ASP A 311 7.57 1.12 -24.26
C ASP A 311 8.91 1.03 -24.98
N ASP A 312 9.07 0.09 -25.92
CA ASP A 312 10.25 0.00 -26.79
C ASP A 312 11.64 -0.05 -26.12
N LEU A 313 11.67 -0.23 -24.80
CA LEU A 313 12.85 -0.22 -23.95
C LEU A 313 13.68 -1.48 -24.20
N THR A 314 14.96 -1.28 -24.51
CA THR A 314 15.94 -2.37 -24.76
C THR A 314 16.95 -2.51 -23.64
N GLY A 315 17.03 -1.53 -22.74
CA GLY A 315 17.94 -1.58 -21.61
C GLY A 315 17.85 -0.37 -20.71
N VAL A 316 18.48 -0.46 -19.56
CA VAL A 316 18.55 0.60 -18.56
C VAL A 316 20.00 0.77 -18.13
N THR A 317 20.47 2.01 -18.10
CA THR A 317 21.78 2.36 -17.54
C THR A 317 21.59 3.19 -16.29
N VAL A 318 22.12 2.73 -15.17
CA VAL A 318 22.01 3.39 -13.87
C VAL A 318 23.38 3.91 -13.45
N PHE A 319 23.47 5.21 -13.23
CA PHE A 319 24.64 5.90 -12.74
C PHE A 319 24.37 6.26 -11.28
N PRO A 320 24.95 5.53 -10.30
CA PRO A 320 24.56 5.62 -8.91
C PRO A 320 24.79 7.03 -8.33
N VAL A 321 25.93 7.68 -8.58
CA VAL A 321 26.20 9.10 -8.21
C VAL A 321 27.23 9.76 -9.14
N LEU A 322 27.21 11.10 -9.21
CA LEU A 322 28.23 11.97 -9.83
C LEU A 322 29.45 12.26 -8.93
N ILE A 323 29.73 11.45 -7.91
CA ILE A 323 30.86 11.64 -6.97
C ILE A 323 31.66 10.35 -6.87
N ASP A 324 32.98 10.50 -6.71
CA ASP A 324 33.90 9.38 -6.56
C ASP A 324 33.84 8.81 -5.15
N GLY A 325 33.79 7.48 -5.01
CA GLY A 325 33.76 6.87 -3.68
C GLY A 325 33.50 5.37 -3.65
N LEU A 326 33.29 4.88 -2.43
CA LEU A 326 32.92 3.49 -2.18
C LEU A 326 31.42 3.38 -1.98
N LEU A 327 30.77 2.70 -2.91
CA LEU A 327 29.35 2.36 -2.85
C LEU A 327 29.21 0.93 -2.33
N ARG A 328 28.63 0.76 -1.14
CA ARG A 328 28.05 -0.53 -0.77
C ARG A 328 26.79 -0.72 -1.61
N LEU A 329 26.75 -1.70 -2.51
CA LEU A 329 25.56 -2.02 -3.29
C LEU A 329 24.80 -3.16 -2.62
N ASP A 330 23.57 -2.87 -2.26
CA ASP A 330 22.70 -3.75 -1.51
C ASP A 330 21.71 -4.49 -2.43
N ALA A 331 21.11 -3.78 -3.39
CA ALA A 331 20.28 -4.36 -4.43
C ALA A 331 20.11 -3.37 -5.60
N LEU A 332 19.94 -3.90 -6.81
CA LEU A 332 19.49 -3.16 -7.98
C LEU A 332 18.35 -3.95 -8.62
N ARG A 333 17.20 -3.32 -8.81
CA ARG A 333 15.99 -3.98 -9.34
C ARG A 333 15.43 -3.20 -10.52
N LEU A 334 14.98 -3.95 -11.52
CA LEU A 334 14.19 -3.45 -12.62
C LEU A 334 12.88 -4.26 -12.69
N SER A 335 11.77 -3.57 -12.53
CA SER A 335 10.44 -4.20 -12.54
C SER A 335 9.54 -3.58 -13.60
N LEU A 336 8.71 -4.41 -14.20
CA LEU A 336 7.55 -4.01 -14.98
C LEU A 336 6.37 -3.77 -14.04
N ILE A 337 5.63 -2.69 -14.26
CA ILE A 337 4.41 -2.32 -13.54
C ILE A 337 3.26 -2.29 -14.55
N SER A 338 2.17 -2.96 -14.24
CA SER A 338 0.93 -2.90 -15.01
C SER A 338 0.16 -1.63 -14.67
N ARG A 339 -0.12 -0.79 -15.68
CA ARG A 339 -0.89 0.45 -15.49
C ARG A 339 -2.31 0.22 -14.95
N SER A 340 -2.94 -0.91 -15.30
CA SER A 340 -4.35 -1.15 -14.95
C SER A 340 -4.55 -1.82 -13.60
N SER A 341 -3.56 -2.59 -13.14
CA SER A 341 -3.69 -3.43 -11.95
C SER A 341 -2.67 -3.10 -10.86
N GLY A 342 -1.71 -2.20 -11.10
CA GLY A 342 -0.56 -2.01 -10.22
C GLY A 342 0.42 -3.20 -10.20
N TRP A 343 -0.02 -4.40 -10.59
CA TRP A 343 0.78 -5.62 -10.63
C TRP A 343 2.22 -5.40 -11.09
N ARG A 344 3.16 -5.93 -10.31
CA ARG A 344 4.58 -5.76 -10.50
C ARG A 344 5.25 -7.10 -10.78
N SER A 345 6.09 -7.14 -11.80
CA SER A 345 6.98 -8.28 -12.06
C SER A 345 8.40 -7.79 -12.20
N GLU A 346 9.29 -8.46 -11.47
CA GLU A 346 10.71 -8.27 -11.63
C GLU A 346 11.15 -8.85 -12.98
N ILE A 347 11.77 -8.02 -13.82
CA ILE A 347 12.32 -8.44 -15.11
C ILE A 347 13.84 -8.59 -15.07
N TRP A 348 14.48 -7.97 -14.08
CA TRP A 348 15.89 -8.16 -13.76
C TRP A 348 16.15 -7.71 -12.32
N SER A 349 17.03 -8.42 -11.61
CA SER A 349 17.51 -8.01 -10.29
C SER A 349 18.92 -8.51 -10.00
N TRP A 350 19.55 -7.84 -9.05
CA TRP A 350 20.75 -8.27 -8.35
C TRP A 350 20.62 -7.83 -6.89
N SER A 351 21.02 -8.69 -5.95
CA SER A 351 21.05 -8.41 -4.51
C SER A 351 22.38 -8.82 -3.90
N ALA A 352 22.79 -8.17 -2.82
CA ALA A 352 23.97 -8.56 -2.06
C ALA A 352 23.86 -10.03 -1.62
N GLY A 353 24.86 -10.84 -2.02
CA GLY A 353 24.84 -12.29 -1.87
C GLY A 353 24.73 -13.04 -3.20
N ASP A 354 24.25 -12.39 -4.25
CA ASP A 354 24.29 -12.91 -5.61
C ASP A 354 25.72 -12.93 -6.16
N ASP A 355 25.93 -13.63 -7.28
CA ASP A 355 27.20 -13.63 -7.98
C ASP A 355 27.58 -12.21 -8.43
N PRO A 356 28.73 -11.65 -8.00
CA PRO A 356 29.20 -10.34 -8.44
C PRO A 356 29.37 -10.23 -9.97
N ALA A 357 29.58 -11.34 -10.67
CA ALA A 357 29.69 -11.37 -12.13
C ALA A 357 28.33 -11.23 -12.85
N ALA A 358 27.22 -11.47 -12.14
CA ALA A 358 25.87 -11.30 -12.70
C ALA A 358 25.43 -9.83 -12.78
N LEU A 359 26.15 -8.91 -12.11
CA LEU A 359 25.91 -7.48 -12.20
C LEU A 359 26.68 -6.89 -13.40
N PRO A 360 26.00 -6.47 -14.48
CA PRO A 360 26.68 -5.86 -15.61
C PRO A 360 27.10 -4.43 -15.25
N MET A 361 28.42 -4.19 -15.24
CA MET A 361 29.01 -2.92 -14.83
C MET A 361 29.91 -2.34 -15.92
N ALA A 362 30.00 -1.02 -15.96
CA ALA A 362 30.97 -0.27 -16.73
C ALA A 362 31.69 0.72 -15.80
N GLN A 363 33.02 0.73 -15.84
CA GLN A 363 33.89 1.61 -15.04
C GLN A 363 33.77 1.46 -13.51
N CYS A 364 33.05 0.45 -13.01
CA CYS A 364 33.03 0.07 -11.60
C CYS A 364 33.99 -1.11 -11.32
N ALA A 365 34.49 -1.23 -10.09
CA ALA A 365 35.24 -2.40 -9.65
C ALA A 365 34.84 -2.86 -8.24
N TRP A 366 34.64 -4.17 -8.05
CA TRP A 366 34.44 -4.76 -6.73
C TRP A 366 35.70 -4.61 -5.88
N VAL A 367 35.56 -4.06 -4.68
CA VAL A 367 36.62 -4.00 -3.66
C VAL A 367 36.36 -4.98 -2.51
N ALA A 368 35.09 -5.34 -2.30
CA ALA A 368 34.61 -6.38 -1.40
C ALA A 368 33.34 -7.03 -1.98
N GLN A 369 32.73 -7.99 -1.27
CA GLN A 369 31.59 -8.78 -1.74
C GLN A 369 30.37 -7.93 -2.14
N ASP A 370 30.18 -6.77 -1.52
CA ASP A 370 29.06 -5.86 -1.71
C ASP A 370 29.52 -4.40 -1.84
N ILE A 371 30.83 -4.14 -1.97
CA ILE A 371 31.38 -2.79 -2.05
C ILE A 371 32.07 -2.58 -3.40
N LEU A 372 31.66 -1.51 -4.08
CA LEU A 372 32.16 -1.07 -5.37
C LEU A 372 32.95 0.22 -5.19
N ASN A 373 34.07 0.32 -5.91
CA ASN A 373 34.66 1.59 -6.24
C ASN A 373 33.91 2.18 -7.44
N VAL A 374 33.39 3.39 -7.29
CA VAL A 374 32.62 4.10 -8.30
C VAL A 374 33.12 5.53 -8.47
N ASP A 375 32.95 6.07 -9.67
CA ASP A 375 33.23 7.45 -10.08
C ASP A 375 32.04 8.02 -10.89
N SER A 376 32.18 9.25 -11.40
CA SER A 376 31.11 9.89 -12.18
C SER A 376 30.73 9.18 -13.48
N GLU A 377 31.57 8.28 -13.99
CA GLU A 377 31.38 7.54 -15.24
C GLU A 377 30.94 6.08 -15.01
N SER A 378 30.95 5.65 -13.74
CA SER A 378 30.55 4.33 -13.29
C SER A 378 29.07 4.08 -13.53
N ALA A 379 28.74 2.92 -14.09
CA ALA A 379 27.39 2.58 -14.49
C ALA A 379 27.05 1.10 -14.35
N PHE A 380 25.79 0.82 -14.03
CA PHE A 380 25.17 -0.49 -14.16
C PHE A 380 24.40 -0.57 -15.47
N VAL A 381 24.71 -1.55 -16.33
CA VAL A 381 24.22 -1.62 -17.72
C VAL A 381 23.33 -2.84 -17.93
N ILE A 382 22.04 -2.69 -17.68
CA ILE A 382 21.06 -3.77 -17.81
C ILE A 382 20.57 -3.81 -19.27
N THR A 383 20.80 -4.93 -19.96
CA THR A 383 20.27 -5.17 -21.31
C THR A 383 19.09 -6.13 -21.22
N LEU A 384 17.98 -5.80 -21.88
CA LEU A 384 16.81 -6.65 -21.96
C LEU A 384 16.92 -7.60 -23.15
N ALA A 385 16.47 -8.84 -22.96
CA ALA A 385 16.51 -9.86 -24.02
C ALA A 385 15.64 -9.49 -25.24
N SER A 386 14.58 -8.71 -25.01
CA SER A 386 13.69 -8.20 -26.06
C SER A 386 13.14 -6.83 -25.66
N PRO A 387 12.79 -5.96 -26.65
CA PRO A 387 12.11 -4.72 -26.36
C PRO A 387 10.81 -4.94 -25.58
N LEU A 388 10.54 -4.10 -24.59
CA LEU A 388 9.28 -4.16 -23.85
C LEU A 388 8.08 -3.74 -24.71
N PRO A 389 6.89 -4.34 -24.50
CA PRO A 389 5.72 -4.06 -25.30
C PRO A 389 5.17 -2.64 -25.05
N PRO A 390 4.40 -2.07 -25.99
CA PRO A 390 3.71 -0.79 -25.79
C PRO A 390 2.77 -0.80 -24.58
N GLY A 391 2.67 0.33 -23.89
CA GLY A 391 1.90 0.50 -22.66
C GLY A 391 2.62 0.03 -21.39
N SER A 392 3.89 -0.35 -21.49
CA SER A 392 4.68 -0.81 -20.33
C SER A 392 4.99 0.37 -19.40
N LEU A 393 4.95 0.14 -18.09
CA LEU A 393 5.56 1.03 -17.11
C LEU A 393 6.69 0.26 -16.43
N ILE A 394 7.81 0.91 -16.18
CA ILE A 394 8.93 0.31 -15.45
C ILE A 394 9.21 1.08 -14.17
N GLN A 395 9.84 0.39 -13.22
CA GLN A 395 10.45 0.99 -12.05
C GLN A 395 11.87 0.46 -11.89
N VAL A 396 12.81 1.38 -11.69
CA VAL A 396 14.22 1.10 -11.40
C VAL A 396 14.48 1.48 -9.95
N GLU A 397 15.01 0.55 -9.17
CA GLU A 397 15.34 0.77 -7.77
C GLU A 397 16.80 0.42 -7.49
N LEU A 398 17.55 1.39 -6.96
CA LEU A 398 18.90 1.22 -6.46
C LEU A 398 18.88 1.31 -4.94
N HIS A 399 19.44 0.31 -4.28
CA HIS A 399 19.64 0.26 -2.83
C HIS A 399 21.13 0.06 -2.57
N GLY A 400 21.70 0.88 -1.71
CA GLY A 400 23.12 0.80 -1.35
C GLY A 400 23.47 1.92 -0.39
N GLY A 401 24.74 2.22 -0.15
CA GLY A 401 25.13 3.38 0.66
C GLY A 401 26.58 3.75 0.41
N PHE A 402 26.89 5.04 0.34
CA PHE A 402 28.29 5.46 0.33
C PHE A 402 28.86 5.30 1.74
N LEU A 403 30.04 4.71 1.81
CA LEU A 403 30.76 4.62 3.08
C LEU A 403 31.24 6.03 3.48
N PRO A 404 31.16 6.43 4.75
CA PRO A 404 31.57 7.77 5.18
C PRO A 404 33.07 8.02 5.01
N GLY A 405 33.46 9.28 4.73
CA GLY A 405 34.86 9.72 4.68
C GLY A 405 35.51 9.76 3.28
N VAL A 406 34.70 9.82 2.22
CA VAL A 406 35.15 9.80 0.81
C VAL A 406 34.73 11.06 0.06
N ASP A 407 35.04 12.24 0.59
CA ASP A 407 35.25 13.42 -0.29
C ASP A 407 36.60 13.31 -1.03
N VAL A 408 37.37 12.24 -0.75
CA VAL A 408 38.64 11.91 -1.39
C VAL A 408 38.64 10.44 -1.75
N ALA A 409 38.80 10.11 -3.04
CA ALA A 409 38.85 8.73 -3.53
C ALA A 409 39.81 7.86 -2.68
N PRO A 410 39.34 6.74 -2.11
CA PRO A 410 40.20 5.92 -1.27
C PRO A 410 41.25 5.25 -2.15
N ARG A 411 42.49 5.18 -1.66
CA ARG A 411 43.53 4.45 -2.38
C ARG A 411 43.35 2.96 -2.12
N ILE A 412 42.84 2.26 -3.12
CA ILE A 412 42.67 0.81 -3.09
C ILE A 412 43.93 0.18 -3.66
N THR A 413 44.60 -0.66 -2.85
CA THR A 413 45.75 -1.44 -3.30
C THR A 413 45.37 -2.91 -3.28
N GLN A 414 45.29 -3.52 -4.47
CA GLN A 414 45.14 -4.97 -4.59
C GLN A 414 46.51 -5.63 -4.43
N THR A 415 46.62 -6.57 -3.51
CA THR A 415 47.82 -7.40 -3.30
C THR A 415 47.44 -8.88 -3.39
N PRO A 416 48.40 -9.79 -3.62
CA PRO A 416 48.14 -11.24 -3.55
C PRO A 416 47.61 -11.71 -2.19
N GLN A 417 47.81 -10.93 -1.11
CA GLN A 417 47.29 -11.23 0.24
C GLN A 417 45.89 -10.65 0.52
N GLY A 418 45.31 -9.87 -0.41
CA GLY A 418 43.99 -9.25 -0.25
C GLY A 418 43.96 -7.77 -0.67
N THR A 419 42.78 -7.17 -0.54
CA THR A 419 42.53 -5.75 -0.84
C THR A 419 42.78 -4.89 0.40
N THR A 420 43.68 -3.90 0.30
CA THR A 420 43.86 -2.88 1.35
C THR A 420 43.21 -1.58 0.90
N ILE A 421 42.31 -1.03 1.72
CA ILE A 421 41.68 0.26 1.50
C ILE A 421 42.33 1.25 2.46
N SER A 422 43.02 2.27 1.94
CA SER A 422 43.52 3.37 2.76
C SER A 422 42.76 4.65 2.42
N CYS A 423 42.03 5.17 3.40
CA CYS A 423 41.45 6.51 3.32
C CYS A 423 42.52 7.52 3.78
N PRO A 424 42.75 8.63 3.06
CA PRO A 424 43.53 9.73 3.60
C PRO A 424 42.87 10.26 4.89
N PRO A 425 43.64 10.74 5.87
CA PRO A 425 43.07 11.33 7.08
C PRO A 425 42.17 12.52 6.70
N ALA A 426 41.01 12.60 7.38
CA ALA A 426 39.99 13.63 7.18
C ALA A 426 40.50 15.05 7.44
#